data_AF-A0AAX0NHC5-F1
#
_entry.id   AF-A0AAX0NHC5-F1
#
_cell.length_a   1.000
_cell.length_b   1.000
_cell.length_c   1.000
_cell.angle_alpha   90.00
_cell.angle_beta   90.00
_cell.angle_gamma   90.00
#
_symmetry.space_group_name_H-M   'P 1'
#
loop_
_entity.id
_entity.type
_entity.pdbx_description
1 polymer ?
#
loop_
_entity_poly.entity_id
_entity_poly.type
_entity_poly.pdbx_seq_one_letter_code
_entity_poly.pdbx_strand_id
1 'polypeptide(L)'
;MQNLIKLSLLSIVTACVFSACSSEPKTVQYYEDPKNATELESKIKECDKNANSAQTDTECANAYKANYSKSFQKPLSSAKDFFKNNK
;
A
#
# COMPACT_ATOMS: atom_id res chain seq x y z
N MET A 1 -2.09 -15.06 -52.37
CA MET A 1 -3.15 -14.77 -51.38
C MET A 1 -2.57 -15.19 -50.04
N GLN A 2 -2.17 -14.23 -49.20
CA GLN A 2 -3.03 -13.68 -48.14
C GLN A 2 -3.44 -14.80 -47.17
N ASN A 3 -3.26 -14.74 -45.86
CA ASN A 3 -2.88 -13.66 -44.99
C ASN A 3 -2.82 -14.29 -43.58
N LEU A 4 -1.94 -13.77 -42.74
CA LEU A 4 -2.33 -13.37 -41.38
C LEU A 4 -3.09 -14.41 -40.53
N ILE A 5 -2.42 -15.45 -40.02
CA ILE A 5 -2.76 -15.93 -38.67
C ILE A 5 -1.48 -16.30 -37.91
N LYS A 6 -0.45 -15.45 -38.02
CA LYS A 6 0.58 -15.32 -36.98
C LYS A 6 0.04 -14.32 -35.96
N LEU A 7 -0.55 -14.84 -34.89
CA LEU A 7 -0.62 -14.29 -33.53
C LEU A 7 -1.75 -15.07 -32.86
N SER A 8 -1.42 -16.28 -32.39
CA SER A 8 -2.30 -16.98 -31.47
C SER A 8 -2.54 -16.06 -30.28
N LEU A 9 -3.81 -15.70 -30.11
CA LEU A 9 -4.38 -15.08 -28.93
C LEU A 9 -3.87 -15.77 -27.65
N LEU A 10 -2.81 -15.24 -27.04
CA LEU A 10 -2.43 -15.56 -25.67
C LEU A 10 -1.90 -14.30 -24.99
N SER A 11 -2.56 -13.16 -25.21
CA SER A 11 -2.55 -12.09 -24.21
C SER A 11 -3.38 -12.61 -23.04
N ILE A 12 -2.74 -13.40 -22.17
CA ILE A 12 -3.22 -13.73 -20.85
C ILE A 12 -3.53 -12.39 -20.20
N VAL A 13 -4.82 -12.04 -20.19
CA VAL A 13 -5.35 -11.00 -19.34
C VAL A 13 -5.14 -11.55 -17.93
N THR A 14 -3.98 -11.25 -17.36
CA THR A 14 -3.79 -11.26 -15.92
C THR A 14 -4.59 -10.08 -15.40
N ALA A 15 -5.91 -10.14 -15.58
CA ALA A 15 -6.81 -9.52 -14.64
C ALA A 15 -6.47 -10.22 -13.35
N CYS A 16 -5.60 -9.57 -12.56
CA CYS A 16 -5.52 -9.80 -11.15
C CYS A 16 -6.96 -9.64 -10.67
N VAL A 17 -7.67 -10.76 -10.63
CA VAL A 17 -8.83 -10.95 -9.82
C VAL A 17 -8.27 -10.65 -8.44
N PHE A 18 -8.41 -9.39 -8.01
CA PHE A 18 -8.48 -9.06 -6.60
C PHE A 18 -9.64 -9.90 -6.14
N SER A 19 -9.26 -11.11 -5.77
CA SER A 19 -10.09 -12.09 -5.14
C SER A 19 -10.56 -11.30 -3.94
N ALA A 20 -11.80 -10.86 -4.00
CA ALA A 20 -12.55 -10.49 -2.82
C ALA A 20 -12.66 -11.78 -2.00
N CYS A 21 -11.52 -12.24 -1.44
CA CYS A 21 -11.52 -12.89 -0.17
C CYS A 21 -12.22 -11.87 0.71
N SER A 22 -13.48 -12.17 1.02
CA SER A 22 -14.29 -11.52 2.03
C SER A 22 -13.66 -11.77 3.40
N SER A 23 -12.39 -11.39 3.53
CA SER A 23 -11.68 -11.25 4.77
C SER A 23 -12.03 -9.86 5.28
N GLU A 24 -12.36 -9.77 6.55
CA GLU A 24 -12.53 -8.47 7.19
C GLU A 24 -11.30 -7.59 6.90
N PRO A 25 -11.50 -6.28 6.64
CA PRO A 25 -10.40 -5.40 6.31
C PRO A 25 -9.38 -5.42 7.44
N LYS A 26 -8.11 -5.63 7.10
CA LYS A 26 -7.02 -5.66 8.08
C LYS A 26 -6.96 -4.33 8.84
N THR A 27 -6.74 -4.42 10.14
CA THR A 27 -6.74 -3.26 11.03
C THR A 27 -5.44 -2.47 10.93
N VAL A 28 -5.43 -1.25 11.49
CA VAL A 28 -4.22 -0.44 11.63
C VAL A 28 -3.16 -1.20 12.42
N GLN A 29 -3.54 -1.85 13.52
CA GLN A 29 -2.63 -2.59 14.40
C GLN A 29 -1.97 -3.77 13.69
N TYR A 30 -2.68 -4.41 12.75
CA TYR A 30 -2.08 -5.45 11.91
C TYR A 30 -0.89 -4.89 11.12
N TYR A 31 -1.07 -3.75 10.46
CA TYR A 31 -0.02 -3.14 9.64
C TYR A 31 1.10 -2.45 10.44
N GLU A 32 0.81 -2.06 11.68
CA GLU A 32 1.80 -1.51 12.60
C GLU A 32 2.80 -2.58 13.10
N ASP A 33 2.41 -3.86 13.13
CA ASP A 33 3.33 -4.94 13.49
C ASP A 33 4.53 -4.99 12.51
N PRO A 34 5.78 -4.94 13.00
CA PRO A 34 6.98 -5.05 12.17
C PRO A 34 6.99 -6.28 11.25
N LYS A 35 6.37 -7.39 11.67
CA LYS A 35 6.27 -8.63 10.87
C LYS A 35 5.47 -8.44 9.58
N ASN A 36 4.58 -7.45 9.56
CA ASN A 36 3.70 -7.16 8.42
C ASN A 36 4.22 -5.98 7.57
N ALA A 37 5.46 -5.54 7.77
CA ALA A 37 6.02 -4.38 7.06
C ALA A 37 6.02 -4.55 5.53
N THR A 38 6.40 -5.71 5.02
CA THR A 38 6.39 -6.01 3.57
C THR A 38 4.97 -5.98 3.01
N GLU A 39 4.00 -6.46 3.78
CA GLU A 39 2.60 -6.46 3.36
C GLU A 39 2.00 -5.05 3.35
N LEU A 40 2.34 -4.23 4.35
CA LEU A 40 2.01 -2.81 4.37
C LEU A 40 2.53 -2.11 3.11
N GLU A 41 3.80 -2.29 2.75
CA GLU A 41 4.38 -1.67 1.56
C GLU A 41 3.69 -2.11 0.27
N SER A 42 3.37 -3.41 0.15
CA SER A 42 2.62 -3.92 -1.01
C SER A 42 1.22 -3.33 -1.08
N LYS A 43 0.52 -3.25 0.06
CA LYS A 43 -0.84 -2.70 0.12
C LYS A 43 -0.85 -1.22 -0.22
N ILE A 44 0.11 -0.42 0.26
CA ILE A 44 0.23 0.99 -0.13
C ILE A 44 0.40 1.13 -1.66
N LYS A 45 1.28 0.34 -2.28
CA LYS A 45 1.47 0.35 -3.75
C LYS A 45 0.21 -0.07 -4.51
N GLU A 46 -0.61 -0.93 -3.93
CA GLU A 46 -1.92 -1.29 -4.49
C GLU A 46 -2.91 -0.13 -4.38
N CYS A 47 -3.01 0.48 -3.19
CA CYS A 47 -3.90 1.61 -2.92
C CYS A 47 -3.55 2.84 -3.75
N ASP A 48 -2.27 3.09 -4.03
CA ASP A 48 -1.80 4.23 -4.82
C ASP A 48 -2.24 4.18 -6.30
N LYS A 49 -2.70 3.03 -6.78
CA LYS A 49 -3.27 2.89 -8.13
C LYS A 49 -4.64 3.58 -8.27
N ASN A 50 -5.31 3.88 -7.15
CA ASN A 50 -6.59 4.57 -7.13
C ASN A 50 -6.52 5.79 -6.20
N ALA A 51 -6.68 6.98 -6.77
CA ALA A 51 -6.55 8.26 -6.05
C ALA A 51 -7.50 8.42 -4.85
N ASN A 52 -8.62 7.67 -4.83
CA ASN A 52 -9.62 7.75 -3.76
C ASN A 52 -9.65 6.50 -2.88
N SER A 53 -8.66 5.61 -2.99
CA SER A 53 -8.60 4.35 -2.26
C SER A 53 -8.74 4.54 -0.74
N ALA A 54 -8.12 5.56 -0.16
CA ALA A 54 -8.25 5.87 1.27
C ALA A 54 -9.70 6.25 1.71
N GLN A 55 -10.54 6.69 0.77
CA GLN A 55 -11.93 7.06 1.03
C GLN A 55 -12.91 5.92 0.73
N THR A 56 -12.59 5.10 -0.29
CA THR A 56 -13.49 4.05 -0.80
C THR A 56 -13.15 2.65 -0.30
N ASP A 57 -11.96 2.45 0.28
CA ASP A 57 -11.46 1.17 0.76
C ASP A 57 -10.93 1.31 2.21
N THR A 58 -11.57 0.58 3.12
CA THR A 58 -11.25 0.62 4.56
C THR A 58 -9.87 0.04 4.86
N GLU A 59 -9.42 -0.98 4.13
CA GLU A 59 -8.10 -1.57 4.31
C GLU A 59 -7.01 -0.60 3.82
N CYS A 60 -7.25 0.12 2.72
CA CYS A 60 -6.37 1.20 2.27
C CYS A 60 -6.30 2.35 3.29
N ALA A 61 -7.44 2.77 3.86
CA ALA A 61 -7.45 3.76 4.92
C ALA A 61 -6.60 3.33 6.12
N ASN A 62 -6.71 2.06 6.53
CA ASN A 62 -5.95 1.49 7.63
C ASN A 62 -4.44 1.39 7.31
N ALA A 63 -4.09 0.96 6.09
CA ALA A 63 -2.71 0.89 5.63
C ALA A 63 -2.05 2.28 5.60
N TYR A 64 -2.71 3.29 5.02
CA TYR A 64 -2.18 4.67 5.01
C TYR A 64 -1.98 5.21 6.41
N LYS A 65 -2.92 4.97 7.33
CA LYS A 65 -2.80 5.39 8.73
C LYS A 65 -1.62 4.74 9.43
N ALA A 66 -1.38 3.44 9.21
CA ALA A 66 -0.21 2.74 9.76
C ALA A 66 1.10 3.28 9.16
N ASN A 67 1.16 3.52 7.84
CA ASN A 67 2.34 4.05 7.17
C ASN A 67 2.68 5.47 7.64
N TYR A 68 1.67 6.33 7.81
CA TYR A 68 1.83 7.67 8.37
C TYR A 68 2.38 7.58 9.79
N SER A 69 1.80 6.74 10.66
CA SER A 69 2.23 6.57 12.05
C SER A 69 3.70 6.12 12.18
N LYS A 70 4.19 5.25 11.28
CA LYS A 70 5.63 4.89 11.19
C LYS A 70 6.53 6.09 10.91
N SER A 71 6.05 7.06 10.15
CA SER A 71 6.81 8.27 9.83
C SER A 71 6.97 9.21 11.04
N PHE A 72 6.02 9.22 11.99
CA PHE A 72 6.10 10.00 13.24
C PHE A 72 6.89 9.31 14.34
N GLN A 73 6.99 7.98 14.30
CA GLN A 73 7.84 7.23 15.23
C GLN A 73 9.33 7.41 14.97
N LYS A 74 9.73 7.90 13.78
CA LYS A 74 11.08 8.43 13.61
C LYS A 74 11.15 9.70 14.49
N PRO A 75 11.93 9.71 15.59
CA PRO A 75 12.13 10.95 16.32
C PRO A 75 12.65 11.95 15.30
N LEU A 76 11.97 13.11 15.22
CA LEU A 76 12.44 14.25 14.45
C LEU A 76 13.76 14.66 15.13
N SER A 77 14.88 14.03 14.74
CA SER A 77 16.20 14.28 15.32
C SER A 77 16.48 15.78 15.33
N SER A 78 16.06 16.43 14.24
CA SER A 78 16.02 17.88 14.07
C SER A 78 15.33 18.64 15.21
N ALA A 79 14.22 18.17 15.78
CA ALA A 79 13.56 18.86 16.89
C ALA A 79 14.36 18.71 18.18
N LYS A 80 14.85 17.50 18.46
CA LYS A 80 15.65 17.22 19.67
C LYS A 80 16.95 18.02 19.67
N ASP A 81 17.60 18.13 18.51
CA ASP A 81 18.82 18.93 18.33
C ASP A 81 18.54 20.44 18.35
N PHE A 82 17.39 20.87 17.82
CA PHE A 82 16.94 22.27 17.90
C PHE A 82 16.74 22.73 19.36
N PHE A 83 16.09 21.93 20.21
CA PHE A 83 15.90 22.29 21.62
C PHE A 83 17.19 22.20 22.45
N LYS A 84 18.18 21.40 22.02
CA LYS A 84 19.45 21.22 22.74
C LYS A 84 20.44 22.36 22.49
N ASN A 85 20.40 22.97 21.31
CA ASN A 85 21.32 24.03 20.88
C ASN A 85 20.82 25.46 21.15
N ASN A 86 19.57 25.63 21.62
CA ASN A 86 18.97 26.93 21.96
C ASN A 86 18.85 27.15 23.48
N LYS A 87 19.72 26.54 24.27
CA LYS A 87 19.79 26.69 25.74
C LYS A 87 21.13 27.28 26.15
#